data_AF-A0A1Q7MAC5-F1
#
_entry.id   AF-A0A1Q7MAC5-F1
#
_cell.length_a   1.000
_cell.length_b   1.000
_cell.length_c   1.000
_cell.angle_alpha   90.00
_cell.angle_beta   90.00
_cell.angle_gamma   90.00
#
_symmetry.space_group_name_H-M   'P 1'
#
loop_
_entity.id
_entity.type
_entity.pdbx_description
1 polymer ?
#
loop_
_entity_poly.entity_id
_entity_poly.type
_entity_poly.pdbx_seq_one_letter_code
_entity_poly.pdbx_strand_id
1 'polypeptide(L)'
;MHTPGHSPGGVTLKIDGHLFTGDALFAGSIGRSDFANSDTAALLEGIKSRLLSQADDAIVYSGHGPATTIGRERRMNPFLT
;
A
#
# COMPACT_ATOMS: atom_id res chain seq x y z
N MET A 1 -0.74 -6.38 -9.33
CA MET A 1 0.38 -6.80 -8.45
C MET A 1 -0.23 -7.46 -7.22
N HIS A 2 0.27 -8.63 -6.82
CA HIS A 2 -0.17 -9.23 -5.56
C HIS A 2 0.46 -8.46 -4.39
N THR A 3 -0.36 -7.98 -3.46
CA THR A 3 0.02 -7.19 -2.28
C THR A 3 -0.78 -7.71 -1.08
N PRO A 4 -0.47 -8.93 -0.61
CA PRO A 4 -1.17 -9.57 0.49
C PRO A 4 -0.85 -8.90 1.82
N GLY A 5 -1.58 -9.26 2.86
CA GLY A 5 -1.25 -8.95 4.24
C GLY A 5 -2.40 -8.30 5.00
N HIS A 6 -3.08 -7.31 4.42
CA HIS A 6 -4.42 -6.97 4.92
C HIS A 6 -5.37 -8.17 4.72
N SER A 7 -5.35 -8.77 3.53
CA SER A 7 -5.98 -10.05 3.24
C SER A 7 -5.04 -10.92 2.39
N PRO A 8 -5.23 -12.25 2.34
CA PRO A 8 -4.40 -13.13 1.51
C PRO A 8 -4.52 -12.81 0.01
N GLY A 9 -5.69 -12.33 -0.41
CA GLY A 9 -6.01 -11.99 -1.80
C GLY A 9 -5.77 -10.53 -2.18
N GLY A 10 -5.14 -9.73 -1.31
CA GLY A 10 -4.89 -8.32 -1.57
C GLY A 10 -4.13 -8.09 -2.88
N VAL A 11 -4.62 -7.18 -3.72
CA VAL A 11 -3.99 -6.81 -4.98
C VAL A 11 -3.96 -5.30 -5.16
N THR A 12 -2.90 -4.82 -5.81
CA THR A 12 -2.80 -3.46 -6.32
C THR A 12 -2.92 -3.47 -7.84
N LEU A 13 -3.82 -2.64 -8.37
CA LEU A 13 -3.94 -2.42 -9.82
C LEU A 13 -3.11 -1.21 -10.22
N LYS A 14 -2.35 -1.33 -11.31
CA LYS A 14 -1.54 -0.24 -11.86
C LYS A 14 -2.04 0.12 -13.24
N ILE A 15 -2.41 1.38 -13.44
CA ILE A 15 -2.96 1.91 -14.70
C ILE A 15 -2.34 3.29 -14.92
N ASP A 16 -1.58 3.48 -16.00
CA ASP A 16 -1.02 4.78 -16.43
C ASP A 16 -0.37 5.62 -15.31
N GLY A 17 0.45 4.98 -14.46
CA GLY A 17 1.15 5.65 -13.34
C GLY A 17 0.32 5.83 -12.08
N HIS A 18 -0.96 5.44 -12.10
CA HIS A 18 -1.82 5.38 -10.92
C HIS A 18 -1.81 3.98 -10.30
N LEU A 19 -1.89 3.93 -8.96
CA LEU A 19 -1.92 2.70 -8.17
C LEU A 19 -3.22 2.65 -7.36
N PHE A 20 -4.05 1.64 -7.60
CA PHE A 20 -5.24 1.35 -6.81
C PHE A 20 -4.89 0.26 -5.81
N THR A 21 -4.60 0.64 -4.56
CA THR A 21 -3.93 -0.22 -3.56
C THR A 21 -4.89 -1.01 -2.68
N GLY A 22 -6.21 -0.77 -2.81
CA GLY A 22 -7.19 -1.30 -1.87
C GLY A 22 -6.80 -0.92 -0.44
N ASP A 23 -6.75 -1.90 0.45
CA ASP A 23 -6.40 -1.70 1.85
C ASP A 23 -4.92 -2.03 2.16
N ALA A 24 -4.01 -1.94 1.18
CA ALA A 24 -2.59 -2.12 1.43
C ALA A 24 -1.94 -0.83 2.00
N LEU A 25 -2.01 0.27 1.26
CA LEU A 25 -1.34 1.54 1.57
C LEU A 25 -2.36 2.69 1.52
N PHE A 26 -2.39 3.50 2.58
CA PHE A 26 -3.23 4.68 2.73
C PHE A 26 -2.38 5.95 2.86
N ALA A 27 -3.01 7.12 2.71
CA ALA A 27 -2.37 8.39 3.04
C ALA A 27 -1.97 8.45 4.53
N GLY A 28 -0.69 8.30 4.84
CA GLY A 28 -0.15 8.31 6.19
C GLY A 28 -0.49 7.07 7.04
N SER A 29 -0.96 5.98 6.44
CA SER A 29 -1.28 4.74 7.16
C SER A 29 -1.17 3.49 6.25
N ILE A 30 -1.47 2.32 6.80
CA ILE A 30 -1.51 1.03 6.08
C ILE A 30 -2.76 0.24 6.51
N GLY A 31 -3.11 -0.80 5.76
CA GLY A 31 -4.14 -1.76 6.16
C GLY A 31 -3.93 -2.29 7.58
N ARG A 32 -5.01 -2.47 8.33
CA ARG A 32 -4.93 -3.25 9.57
C ARG A 32 -4.63 -4.71 9.23
N SER A 33 -3.95 -5.42 10.12
CA SER A 33 -3.54 -6.82 9.94
C SER A 33 -3.57 -7.61 11.26
N ASP A 34 -4.53 -7.28 12.11
CA ASP A 34 -4.78 -7.80 13.45
C ASP A 34 -6.02 -8.73 13.50
N PHE A 35 -6.35 -9.38 12.39
CA PHE A 35 -7.52 -10.26 12.28
C PHE A 35 -7.20 -11.61 11.61
N ALA A 36 -8.17 -12.52 11.59
CA ALA A 36 -7.95 -13.84 11.01
C ALA A 36 -7.56 -13.75 9.52
N ASN A 37 -6.50 -14.48 9.14
CA ASN A 37 -5.94 -14.54 7.79
C ASN A 37 -5.24 -13.26 7.29
N SER A 38 -5.05 -12.24 8.14
CA SER A 38 -4.14 -11.13 7.83
C SER A 38 -2.71 -11.46 8.27
N ASP A 39 -1.73 -10.78 7.66
CA ASP A 39 -0.29 -10.95 7.91
C ASP A 39 0.42 -9.59 7.78
N THR A 40 0.86 -9.04 8.92
CA THR A 40 1.58 -7.76 8.98
C THR A 40 2.91 -7.81 8.24
N ALA A 41 3.64 -8.93 8.30
CA ALA A 41 4.93 -9.05 7.65
C ALA A 41 4.77 -9.07 6.13
N ALA A 42 3.78 -9.82 5.62
CA ALA A 42 3.44 -9.83 4.21
C ALA A 42 2.96 -8.45 3.72
N LEU A 43 2.18 -7.73 4.54
CA LEU A 43 1.71 -6.38 4.21
C LEU A 43 2.88 -5.42 4.04
N LEU A 44 3.78 -5.36 5.03
CA LEU A 44 4.94 -4.47 5.00
C LEU A 44 5.91 -4.84 3.88
N GLU A 45 6.14 -6.14 3.64
CA GLU A 45 6.98 -6.62 2.55
C GLU A 45 6.40 -6.21 1.19
N GLY A 46 5.10 -6.45 0.96
CA GLY A 46 4.41 -6.05 -0.26
C GLY A 46 4.45 -4.54 -0.51
N ILE A 47 4.26 -3.73 0.54
CA ILE A 47 4.36 -2.27 0.42
C ILE A 47 5.80 -1.87 0.07
N LYS A 48 6.81 -2.35 0.81
CA LYS A 48 8.21 -1.93 0.64
C LYS A 48 8.80 -2.43 -0.69
N SER A 49 8.58 -3.68 -1.06
CA SER A 49 9.19 -4.30 -2.24
C SER A 49 8.47 -3.94 -3.54
N ARG A 50 7.15 -3.69 -3.51
CA ARG A 50 6.33 -3.50 -4.73
C ARG A 50 5.79 -2.09 -4.89
N LEU A 51 5.25 -1.49 -3.83
CA LEU A 51 4.64 -0.15 -3.93
C LEU A 51 5.70 0.94 -3.84
N LEU A 52 6.56 0.90 -2.83
CA LEU A 52 7.61 1.90 -2.65
C LEU A 52 8.71 1.83 -3.72
N SER A 53 8.76 0.77 -4.53
CA SER A 53 9.65 0.67 -5.70
C SER A 53 9.10 1.38 -6.95
N GLN A 54 7.88 1.91 -6.91
CA GLN A 54 7.32 2.72 -8.00
C GLN A 54 7.85 4.17 -7.98
N ALA A 55 7.59 4.91 -9.05
CA ALA A 55 8.00 6.31 -9.20
C ALA A 55 7.35 7.21 -8.13
N ASP A 56 8.06 8.27 -7.71
CA ASP A 56 7.62 9.17 -6.63
C ASP A 56 6.31 9.90 -6.92
N ASP A 57 6.06 10.19 -8.19
CA ASP A 57 4.89 10.86 -8.72
C ASP A 57 3.69 9.93 -8.95
N ALA A 58 3.88 8.61 -8.79
CA ALA A 58 2.79 7.65 -8.88
C ALA A 58 1.72 7.95 -7.83
N ILE A 59 0.50 8.24 -8.29
CA ILE A 59 -0.64 8.58 -7.43
C ILE A 59 -1.23 7.28 -6.89
N VAL A 60 -1.43 7.25 -5.58
CA VAL A 60 -2.04 6.14 -4.86
C VAL A 60 -3.49 6.48 -4.54
N TYR A 61 -4.41 5.64 -5.03
CA TYR A 61 -5.82 5.61 -4.67
C TYR A 61 -6.06 4.37 -3.81
N SER A 62 -6.30 4.58 -2.52
CA SER A 62 -6.65 3.50 -1.59
C SER A 62 -8.14 3.16 -1.63
N GLY A 63 -8.50 2.06 -0.97
CA GLY A 63 -9.91 1.71 -0.72
C GLY A 63 -10.64 2.71 0.18
N HIS A 64 -9.89 3.45 1.02
CA HIS A 64 -10.42 4.37 2.01
C HIS A 64 -9.54 5.62 2.15
N GLY A 65 -10.17 6.77 2.40
CA GLY A 65 -9.47 8.04 2.64
C GLY A 65 -9.02 8.76 1.37
N PRO A 66 -8.21 9.84 1.52
CA PRO A 66 -7.77 10.65 0.39
C PRO A 66 -6.64 9.98 -0.40
N ALA A 67 -6.45 10.43 -1.65
CA ALA A 67 -5.31 10.03 -2.46
C ALA A 67 -3.98 10.57 -1.91
N THR A 68 -2.88 9.88 -2.24
CA THR A 68 -1.50 10.27 -1.88
C THR A 68 -0.54 9.95 -3.04
N THR A 69 0.77 10.07 -2.84
CA THR A 69 1.79 9.62 -3.80
C THR A 69 2.81 8.70 -3.15
N ILE A 70 3.43 7.84 -3.95
CA ILE A 70 4.49 6.95 -3.46
C ILE A 70 5.64 7.74 -2.81
N GLY A 71 6.05 8.86 -3.40
CA GLY A 71 7.11 9.70 -2.83
C GLY A 71 6.73 10.29 -1.46
N ARG A 72 5.46 10.66 -1.27
CA ARG A 72 4.96 11.13 0.03
C ARG A 72 4.98 10.01 1.07
N GLU A 73 4.40 8.85 0.73
CA GLU A 73 4.31 7.74 1.69
C GLU A 73 5.68 7.16 2.04
N ARG A 74 6.62 7.10 1.10
CA ARG A 74 8.00 6.66 1.37
C ARG A 74 8.69 7.52 2.43
N ARG A 75 8.41 8.83 2.47
CA ARG A 75 9.08 9.79 3.35
C ARG A 75 8.34 10.02 4.67
N MET A 76 7.01 9.92 4.66
CA MET A 76 6.18 10.45 5.74
C MET A 76 5.28 9.40 6.41
N ASN A 77 5.11 8.20 5.84
CA ASN A 77 4.21 7.22 6.42
C ASN A 77 4.84 6.61 7.68
N PRO A 78 4.26 6.80 8.88
CA PRO A 78 4.87 6.39 10.14
C PRO A 78 4.90 4.88 10.34
N PHE A 79 4.22 4.10 9.49
CA PHE A 79 4.22 2.64 9.53
C PHE A 79 5.31 2.02 8.64
N LEU A 80 6.00 2.84 7.83
CA LEU A 80 6.98 2.39 6.84
C LEU A 80 8.43 2.74 7.18
N THR A 81 8.64 3.55 8.23
CA THR A 81 9.94 3.83 8.85
C THR A 81 10.63 2.58 9.41
#